data_AF-A0A1C5I7T9-F1
#
_entry.id   AF-A0A1C5I7T9-F1
#
_cell.length_a   1.000
_cell.length_b   1.000
_cell.length_c   1.000
_cell.angle_alpha   90.00
_cell.angle_beta   90.00
_cell.angle_gamma   90.00
#
_symmetry.space_group_name_H-M   'P 1'
#
loop_
_entity.id
_entity.type
_entity.pdbx_description
1 polymer ?
#
loop_
_entity_poly.entity_id
_entity_poly.type
_entity_poly.pdbx_seq_one_letter_code
_entity_poly.pdbx_strand_id
1 'polypeptide(L)'
;MSTLAPNEPTHGFAPPPTGSPVPGAVPARTPVRPTAPSFRLSPSWPLSAAFVLYPVAWMLGVSTFIFVVLAVPMAVQLRRRGSVQVPPGFGIWLVLLLWIFLSVVMLDLRAPNTLPPSGGGRYLGWGIWLANYVALTVVMLYVLNLRERELSQRRVIRLFGFMGVVTVIGGYLGSLLPSVGFVAPLNYLLPPSIANQPYVASLMDVRFAQVQQVLAGESESPRPSAPFEYTNSWGENIAILLIWLIVGWVVLGGPVRRLLGIAIALAAIFPIVYSLNRGLWVGLGIAAVYVAIRLALRGRMVVLGGLALAVGLIGVLVVATPLGRTFDERLQNGHSDDIRATLSAGAVTAANHSPVLGYGGNRALIGSNRSIAIGKSDDCKQCGNRELGSNGQLWALLIGQGWVGALAYNGFFLYCLWRYRRDHSAIGIAGTLVIILMLFFQFTYGALEATLAYALISVALLARNDRRRRALAPTPPKGTIAGLRARLEAAGDR
;
A
#
# COMPACT_ATOMS: atom_id res chain seq x y z
N MET A 1 -56.36 45.87 -66.67
CA MET A 1 -56.15 45.50 -65.26
C MET A 1 -55.73 44.03 -65.26
N SER A 2 -54.46 43.71 -65.53
CA SER A 2 -53.29 43.73 -64.62
C SER A 2 -53.56 43.07 -63.28
N THR A 3 -52.93 41.91 -63.02
CA THR A 3 -51.74 41.74 -62.14
C THR A 3 -51.50 40.23 -61.94
N LEU A 4 -50.45 39.68 -62.53
CA LEU A 4 -49.12 39.44 -61.94
C LEU A 4 -49.08 38.22 -61.00
N ALA A 5 -48.54 37.13 -61.53
CA ALA A 5 -47.99 36.02 -60.75
C ALA A 5 -46.63 36.44 -60.14
N PRO A 6 -46.31 36.10 -58.88
CA PRO A 6 -44.99 36.36 -58.30
C PRO A 6 -43.95 35.29 -58.69
N ASN A 7 -42.73 35.77 -58.91
CA ASN A 7 -41.52 35.07 -59.32
C ASN A 7 -41.04 33.98 -58.33
N GLU A 8 -40.68 32.81 -58.88
CA GLU A 8 -39.78 31.84 -58.25
C GLU A 8 -38.32 32.36 -58.30
N PRO A 9 -37.57 32.33 -57.18
CA PRO A 9 -36.15 32.64 -57.20
C PRO A 9 -35.35 31.45 -57.77
N THR A 10 -34.60 31.75 -58.83
CA THR A 10 -33.58 30.91 -59.43
C THR A 10 -32.46 30.61 -58.43
N HIS A 11 -32.38 29.38 -57.93
CA HIS A 11 -31.18 28.88 -57.27
C HIS A 11 -30.10 28.63 -58.33
N GLY A 12 -29.17 29.57 -58.44
CA GLY A 12 -27.96 29.44 -59.24
C GLY A 12 -27.14 28.23 -58.81
N PHE A 13 -26.87 27.34 -59.76
CA PHE A 13 -25.84 26.31 -59.64
C PHE A 13 -24.47 27.01 -59.59
N ALA A 14 -23.81 26.97 -58.44
CA ALA A 14 -22.40 27.30 -58.35
C ALA A 14 -21.58 26.24 -59.11
N PRO A 15 -20.60 26.63 -59.95
CA PRO A 15 -19.74 25.68 -60.64
C PRO A 15 -18.87 24.91 -59.63
N PRO A 16 -18.57 23.63 -59.89
CA PRO A 16 -17.73 22.83 -59.00
C PRO A 16 -16.31 23.43 -58.95
N PRO A 17 -15.63 23.39 -57.79
CA PRO A 17 -14.28 23.89 -57.68
C PRO A 17 -13.34 23.05 -58.56
N THR A 18 -12.84 23.65 -59.63
CA THR A 18 -11.73 23.14 -60.42
C THR A 18 -10.43 23.33 -59.63
N GLY A 19 -10.18 22.41 -58.71
CA GLY A 19 -8.93 22.29 -57.98
C GLY A 19 -8.54 20.83 -57.93
N SER A 20 -7.63 20.41 -58.81
CA SER A 20 -6.98 19.11 -58.73
C SER A 20 -6.39 18.94 -57.32
N PRO A 21 -6.67 17.84 -56.60
CA PRO A 21 -6.07 17.62 -55.29
C PRO A 21 -4.57 17.44 -55.47
N VAL A 22 -3.80 18.40 -54.95
CA VAL A 22 -2.35 18.24 -54.76
C VAL A 22 -2.15 16.98 -53.91
N PRO A 23 -1.36 15.99 -54.36
CA PRO A 23 -1.06 14.82 -53.53
C PRO A 23 -0.38 15.31 -52.25
N GLY A 24 -1.11 15.28 -51.14
CA GLY A 24 -0.55 15.54 -49.82
C GLY A 24 0.57 14.54 -49.59
N ALA A 25 1.78 15.04 -49.39
CA ALA A 25 2.94 14.23 -49.04
C ALA A 25 2.58 13.40 -47.81
N VAL A 26 2.42 12.09 -48.00
CA VAL A 26 2.31 11.13 -46.91
C VAL A 26 3.58 11.32 -46.06
N PRO A 27 3.48 11.65 -44.76
CA PRO A 27 4.67 11.79 -43.95
C PRO A 27 5.42 10.45 -43.99
N ALA A 28 6.63 10.47 -44.53
CA ALA A 28 7.47 9.29 -44.64
C ALA A 28 7.55 8.62 -43.26
N ARG A 29 7.04 7.38 -43.16
CA ARG A 29 7.22 6.55 -41.97
C ARG A 29 8.72 6.43 -41.75
N THR A 30 9.24 7.13 -40.75
CA THR A 30 10.64 7.02 -40.37
C THR A 30 10.87 5.55 -40.03
N PRO A 31 11.77 4.83 -40.72
CA PRO A 31 12.03 3.44 -40.40
C PRO A 31 12.51 3.38 -38.94
N VAL A 32 11.73 2.70 -38.09
CA VAL A 32 12.11 2.43 -36.71
C VAL A 32 13.31 1.51 -36.79
N ARG A 33 14.50 2.11 -36.67
CA ARG A 33 15.76 1.38 -36.66
C ARG A 33 15.68 0.33 -35.54
N PRO A 34 15.86 -0.97 -35.82
CA PRO A 34 15.89 -1.99 -34.77
C PRO A 34 16.94 -1.59 -33.75
N THR A 35 16.52 -1.32 -32.52
CA THR A 35 17.44 -0.99 -31.45
C THR A 35 18.20 -2.26 -31.16
N ALA A 36 19.51 -2.27 -31.42
CA ALA A 36 20.38 -3.38 -31.05
C ALA A 36 20.13 -3.73 -29.57
N PRO A 37 20.09 -5.02 -29.19
CA PRO A 37 19.84 -5.42 -27.82
C PRO A 37 20.96 -4.85 -26.93
N SER A 38 20.65 -3.80 -26.18
CA SER A 38 21.57 -3.28 -25.17
C SER A 38 21.44 -4.13 -23.92
N PHE A 39 22.54 -4.72 -23.45
CA PHE A 39 22.63 -5.37 -22.14
C PHE A 39 22.48 -4.39 -20.95
N ARG A 40 22.14 -3.11 -21.21
CA ARG A 40 21.87 -2.12 -20.17
C ARG A 40 20.51 -2.41 -19.55
N LEU A 41 20.52 -2.73 -18.26
CA LEU A 41 19.30 -2.91 -17.48
C LEU A 41 18.40 -1.68 -17.61
N SER A 42 17.12 -1.90 -17.95
CA SER A 42 16.14 -0.80 -18.09
C SER A 42 16.06 0.02 -16.80
N PRO A 43 15.84 1.34 -16.82
CA PRO A 43 15.73 2.13 -15.60
C PRO A 43 14.79 1.48 -14.57
N SER A 44 13.59 1.04 -14.98
CA SER A 44 12.61 0.39 -14.10
C SER A 44 13.00 -0.95 -13.43
N TRP A 45 14.20 -1.48 -13.67
CA TRP A 45 14.60 -2.81 -13.20
C TRP A 45 14.55 -2.97 -11.67
N PRO A 46 15.02 -2.02 -10.82
CA PRO A 46 15.06 -2.26 -9.37
C PRO A 46 13.66 -2.38 -8.79
N LEU A 47 12.73 -1.56 -9.28
CA LEU A 47 11.33 -1.62 -8.84
C LEU A 47 10.67 -2.92 -9.30
N SER A 48 10.94 -3.35 -10.54
CA SER A 48 10.39 -4.61 -11.04
C SER A 48 10.93 -5.80 -10.24
N ALA A 49 12.23 -5.79 -9.93
CA ALA A 49 12.88 -6.80 -9.10
C ALA A 49 12.28 -6.84 -7.68
N ALA A 50 11.96 -5.69 -7.08
CA ALA A 50 11.40 -5.63 -5.72
C ALA A 50 10.05 -6.34 -5.60
N PHE A 51 9.24 -6.34 -6.66
CA PHE A 51 7.97 -7.06 -6.69
C PHE A 51 8.14 -8.51 -7.13
N VAL A 52 8.89 -8.76 -8.21
CA VAL A 52 9.04 -10.10 -8.80
C VAL A 52 9.82 -11.03 -7.88
N LEU A 53 10.86 -10.52 -7.22
CA LEU A 53 11.69 -11.30 -6.29
C LEU A 53 11.12 -11.32 -4.87
N TYR A 54 10.02 -10.61 -4.57
CA TYR A 54 9.43 -10.59 -3.23
C TYR A 54 9.10 -12.00 -2.70
N PRO A 55 8.44 -12.90 -3.47
CA PRO A 55 8.13 -14.25 -2.98
C PRO A 55 9.39 -15.06 -2.72
N VAL A 56 10.44 -14.86 -3.53
CA VAL A 56 11.73 -15.52 -3.35
C VAL A 56 12.43 -14.98 -2.11
N ALA A 57 12.45 -13.66 -1.92
CA ALA A 57 13.02 -13.03 -0.73
C ALA A 57 12.30 -13.47 0.55
N TRP A 58 10.98 -13.65 0.50
CA TRP A 58 10.20 -14.23 1.60
C TRP A 58 10.63 -15.67 1.91
N MET A 59 10.74 -16.54 0.90
CA MET A 59 11.26 -17.91 1.11
C MET A 59 12.69 -17.93 1.64
N LEU A 60 13.48 -16.88 1.38
CA LEU A 60 14.83 -16.71 1.89
C LEU A 60 14.92 -16.01 3.26
N GLY A 61 13.80 -15.63 3.88
CA GLY A 61 13.78 -14.96 5.19
C GLY A 61 14.26 -13.50 5.16
N VAL A 62 14.24 -12.85 3.98
CA VAL A 62 14.78 -11.49 3.77
C VAL A 62 13.79 -10.52 3.11
N SER A 63 12.50 -10.85 3.09
CA SER A 63 11.45 -9.99 2.53
C SER A 63 11.41 -8.60 3.19
N THR A 64 11.71 -8.49 4.49
CA THR A 64 11.84 -7.22 5.21
C THR A 64 12.89 -6.29 4.58
N PHE A 65 13.94 -6.84 3.97
CA PHE A 65 15.07 -6.07 3.45
C PHE A 65 15.02 -5.85 1.94
N ILE A 66 14.08 -6.47 1.21
CA ILE A 66 14.08 -6.40 -0.27
C ILE A 66 13.99 -4.97 -0.79
N PHE A 67 13.16 -4.12 -0.17
CA PHE A 67 13.06 -2.71 -0.54
C PHE A 67 14.27 -1.91 -0.08
N VAL A 68 14.91 -2.28 1.04
CA VAL A 68 16.15 -1.65 1.52
C VAL A 68 17.30 -1.89 0.53
N VAL A 69 17.50 -3.14 0.14
CA VAL A 69 18.55 -3.54 -0.83
C VAL A 69 18.31 -2.87 -2.18
N LEU A 70 17.07 -2.92 -2.69
CA LEU A 70 16.77 -2.37 -4.01
C LEU A 70 16.59 -0.84 -4.02
N ALA A 71 16.46 -0.19 -2.86
CA ALA A 71 16.55 1.26 -2.76
C ALA A 71 17.95 1.77 -3.09
N VAL A 72 19.03 0.99 -2.88
CA VAL A 72 20.41 1.41 -3.21
C VAL A 72 20.57 1.76 -4.70
N PRO A 73 20.28 0.86 -5.66
CA PRO A 73 20.37 1.22 -7.08
C PRO A 73 19.35 2.29 -7.48
N MET A 74 18.20 2.39 -6.82
CA MET A 74 17.24 3.49 -7.04
C MET A 74 17.82 4.85 -6.62
N ALA A 75 18.47 4.92 -5.46
CA ALA A 75 19.14 6.13 -4.96
C ALA A 75 20.29 6.55 -5.87
N VAL A 76 21.13 5.61 -6.32
CA VAL A 76 22.21 5.89 -7.28
C VAL A 76 21.65 6.44 -8.58
N GLN A 77 20.57 5.86 -9.10
CA GLN A 77 19.90 6.36 -10.30
C GLN A 77 19.27 7.74 -10.10
N LEU A 78 18.69 8.03 -8.94
CA LEU A 78 18.16 9.36 -8.61
C LEU A 78 19.27 10.40 -8.53
N ARG A 79 20.37 10.09 -7.83
CA ARG A 79 21.52 10.99 -7.71
C ARG A 79 22.10 11.35 -9.08
N ARG A 80 22.19 10.39 -10.00
CA ARG A 80 22.68 10.61 -11.38
C ARG A 80 21.72 11.46 -12.24
N ARG A 81 20.45 11.61 -11.84
CA ARG A 81 19.47 12.44 -12.57
C ARG A 81 19.57 13.92 -12.21
N GLY A 82 20.18 14.27 -11.08
CA GLY A 82 20.25 15.65 -10.61
C GLY A 82 18.99 16.05 -9.84
N SER A 83 18.17 16.94 -10.40
CA SER A 83 17.00 17.49 -9.70
C SER A 83 15.94 16.42 -9.39
N VAL A 84 15.74 16.15 -8.11
CA VAL A 84 14.73 15.20 -7.60
C VAL A 84 13.49 15.98 -7.19
N GLN A 85 12.38 15.70 -7.85
CA GLN A 85 11.09 16.26 -7.49
C GLN A 85 10.47 15.47 -6.33
N VAL A 86 9.80 16.15 -5.42
CA VAL A 86 9.16 15.56 -4.24
C VAL A 86 7.63 15.63 -4.35
N PRO A 87 6.88 14.74 -3.69
CA PRO A 87 5.42 14.85 -3.67
C PRO A 87 4.98 16.08 -2.86
N PRO A 88 3.80 16.66 -3.13
CA PRO A 88 3.19 17.65 -2.25
C PRO A 88 3.12 17.14 -0.80
N GLY A 89 3.48 17.99 0.16
CA GLY A 89 3.46 17.64 1.59
C GLY A 89 4.71 16.90 2.09
N PHE A 90 5.72 16.71 1.23
CA PHE A 90 6.95 15.99 1.59
C PHE A 90 7.69 16.57 2.80
N GLY A 91 7.59 17.88 3.06
CA GLY A 91 8.16 18.49 4.27
C GLY A 91 7.65 17.84 5.56
N ILE A 92 6.36 17.47 5.63
CA ILE A 92 5.77 16.78 6.78
C ILE A 92 6.40 15.38 6.94
N TRP A 93 6.63 14.69 5.82
CA TRP A 93 7.32 13.40 5.82
C TRP A 93 8.80 13.52 6.26
N LEU A 94 9.49 14.60 5.86
CA LEU A 94 10.86 14.85 6.32
C LEU A 94 10.93 15.11 7.83
N VAL A 95 9.92 15.79 8.40
CA VAL A 95 9.82 15.94 9.87
C VAL A 95 9.72 14.58 10.54
N LEU A 96 8.90 13.65 10.00
CA LEU A 96 8.84 12.28 10.51
C LEU A 96 10.20 11.58 10.44
N LEU A 97 10.89 11.64 9.30
CA LEU A 97 12.21 11.00 9.14
C LEU A 97 13.24 11.57 10.12
N LEU A 98 13.25 12.89 10.31
CA LEU A 98 14.09 13.55 11.30
C LEU A 98 13.74 13.06 12.71
N TRP A 99 12.46 12.94 13.06
CA TRP A 99 12.03 12.45 14.37
C TRP A 99 12.43 11.00 14.63
N ILE A 100 12.29 10.13 13.63
CA ILE A 100 12.76 8.74 13.72
C ILE A 100 14.27 8.73 13.96
N PHE A 101 15.03 9.54 13.23
CA PHE A 101 16.48 9.65 13.40
C PHE A 101 16.85 10.13 14.82
N LEU A 102 16.24 11.22 15.30
CA LEU A 102 16.52 11.79 16.62
C LEU A 102 16.12 10.84 17.76
N SER A 103 15.12 9.98 17.57
CA SER A 103 14.63 9.06 18.59
C SER A 103 15.67 8.03 19.09
N VAL A 104 16.82 7.90 18.41
CA VAL A 104 17.95 7.07 18.87
C VAL A 104 18.44 7.44 20.27
N VAL A 105 18.40 8.73 20.62
CA VAL A 105 18.87 9.23 21.92
C VAL A 105 17.96 8.80 23.08
N MET A 106 16.77 8.29 22.77
CA MET A 106 15.77 7.86 23.76
C MET A 106 15.81 6.34 24.01
N LEU A 107 16.65 5.59 23.29
CA LEU A 107 16.65 4.12 23.34
C LEU A 107 17.03 3.56 24.72
N ASP A 108 17.81 4.29 25.50
CA ASP A 108 18.25 3.89 26.84
C ASP A 108 17.26 4.28 27.94
N LEU A 109 16.20 5.00 27.59
CA LEU A 109 15.17 5.40 28.54
C LEU A 109 14.14 4.29 28.74
N ARG A 110 13.71 4.16 29.99
CA ARG A 110 12.66 3.25 30.43
C ARG A 110 11.29 3.93 30.28
N ALA A 111 10.36 3.24 29.64
CA ALA A 111 8.97 3.67 29.55
C ALA A 111 8.19 3.26 30.82
N PRO A 112 7.07 3.95 31.13
CA PRO A 112 6.21 3.58 32.25
C PRO A 112 5.71 2.14 32.15
N ASN A 113 5.76 1.39 33.24
CA ASN A 113 5.30 -0.01 33.33
C ASN A 113 5.98 -0.97 32.34
N THR A 114 7.20 -0.66 31.90
CA THR A 114 8.00 -1.54 31.04
C THR A 114 9.23 -2.07 31.77
N LEU A 115 9.77 -3.17 31.25
CA LEU A 115 11.10 -3.63 31.62
C LEU A 115 12.16 -2.57 31.26
N PRO A 116 13.27 -2.51 32.02
CA PRO A 116 14.40 -1.66 31.64
C PRO A 116 14.97 -2.12 30.29
N PRO A 117 15.42 -1.19 29.43
CA PRO A 117 16.04 -1.55 28.16
C PRO A 117 17.32 -2.36 28.42
N SER A 118 17.47 -3.51 27.77
CA SER A 118 18.60 -4.42 27.93
C SER A 118 19.18 -4.83 26.57
N GLY A 119 20.51 -4.97 26.49
CA GLY A 119 21.21 -5.48 25.31
C GLY A 119 21.28 -4.51 24.11
N GLY A 120 22.27 -4.71 23.23
CA GLY A 120 22.50 -3.87 22.05
C GLY A 120 21.46 -4.02 20.93
N GLY A 121 20.62 -5.07 20.97
CA GLY A 121 19.61 -5.35 19.93
C GLY A 121 18.63 -4.21 19.68
N ARG A 122 18.39 -3.33 20.67
CA ARG A 122 17.54 -2.14 20.52
C ARG A 122 18.02 -1.16 19.45
N TYR A 123 19.33 -0.95 19.34
CA TYR A 123 19.90 -0.06 18.32
C TYR A 123 19.83 -0.69 16.93
N LEU A 124 19.98 -2.02 16.85
CA LEU A 124 19.79 -2.75 15.60
C LEU A 124 18.33 -2.65 15.13
N GLY A 125 17.36 -2.88 16.02
CA GLY A 125 15.93 -2.74 15.71
C GLY A 125 15.57 -1.33 15.23
N TRP A 126 16.04 -0.30 15.93
CA TRP A 126 15.90 1.09 15.50
C TRP A 126 16.55 1.36 14.13
N GLY A 127 17.76 0.84 13.90
CA GLY A 127 18.49 0.99 12.64
C GLY A 127 17.74 0.35 11.46
N ILE A 128 17.12 -0.82 11.66
CA ILE A 128 16.29 -1.49 10.66
C ILE A 128 15.03 -0.68 10.36
N TRP A 129 14.39 -0.10 11.38
CA TRP A 129 13.25 0.79 11.19
C TRP A 129 13.63 2.02 10.38
N LEU A 130 14.69 2.73 10.78
CA LEU A 130 15.18 3.91 10.06
C LEU A 130 15.53 3.56 8.60
N ALA A 131 16.26 2.45 8.39
CA ALA A 131 16.64 1.99 7.06
C ALA A 131 15.40 1.72 6.17
N ASN A 132 14.35 1.11 6.73
CA ASN A 132 13.09 0.90 6.02
C ASN A 132 12.42 2.23 5.65
N TYR A 133 12.25 3.15 6.59
CA TYR A 133 11.65 4.46 6.28
C TYR A 133 12.42 5.24 5.21
N VAL A 134 13.76 5.24 5.28
CA VAL A 134 14.61 5.89 4.28
C VAL A 134 14.50 5.17 2.93
N ALA A 135 14.57 3.84 2.90
CA ALA A 135 14.46 3.06 1.68
C ALA A 135 13.12 3.27 0.97
N LEU A 136 12.01 3.23 1.72
CA LEU A 136 10.68 3.42 1.15
C LEU A 136 10.46 4.87 0.69
N THR A 137 11.13 5.84 1.32
CA THR A 137 11.20 7.22 0.81
C THR A 137 11.92 7.28 -0.53
N VAL A 138 13.07 6.59 -0.65
CA VAL A 138 13.79 6.49 -1.93
C VAL A 138 12.91 5.82 -2.99
N VAL A 139 12.21 4.74 -2.68
CA VAL A 139 11.29 4.05 -3.60
C VAL A 139 10.18 5.00 -4.07
N MET A 140 9.56 5.77 -3.17
CA MET A 140 8.55 6.78 -3.51
C MET A 140 9.09 7.83 -4.50
N LEU A 141 10.23 8.44 -4.17
CA LEU A 141 10.87 9.44 -5.01
C LEU A 141 11.30 8.85 -6.34
N TYR A 142 11.77 7.60 -6.35
CA TYR A 142 12.16 6.88 -7.55
C TYR A 142 10.97 6.71 -8.50
N VAL A 143 9.85 6.19 -8.00
CA VAL A 143 8.63 6.03 -8.80
C VAL A 143 8.13 7.37 -9.33
N LEU A 144 8.19 8.43 -8.52
CA LEU A 144 7.75 9.78 -8.87
C LEU A 144 8.57 10.42 -10.00
N ASN A 145 9.89 10.22 -10.00
CA ASN A 145 10.83 10.92 -10.88
C ASN A 145 11.16 10.17 -12.17
N LEU A 146 10.74 8.91 -12.31
CA LEU A 146 10.87 8.20 -13.59
C LEU A 146 9.85 8.70 -14.62
N ARG A 147 10.31 8.92 -15.85
CA ARG A 147 9.47 9.36 -16.96
C ARG A 147 8.51 8.25 -17.38
N GLU A 148 7.40 8.61 -18.02
CA GLU A 148 6.39 7.63 -18.49
C GLU A 148 6.97 6.58 -19.44
N ARG A 149 7.98 6.95 -20.25
CA ARG A 149 8.73 6.03 -21.14
C ARG A 149 9.65 5.05 -20.41
N GLU A 150 10.12 5.43 -19.22
CA GLU A 150 11.07 4.63 -18.42
C GLU A 150 10.33 3.69 -17.47
N LEU A 151 9.27 4.19 -16.84
CA LEU A 151 8.37 3.43 -15.98
C LEU A 151 6.97 4.01 -16.14
N SER A 152 6.13 3.37 -16.96
CA SER A 152 4.74 3.80 -17.11
C SER A 152 3.93 3.56 -15.84
N GLN A 153 2.93 4.40 -15.57
CA GLN A 153 2.02 4.19 -14.42
C GLN A 153 1.33 2.81 -14.53
N ARG A 154 0.98 2.41 -15.76
CA ARG A 154 0.41 1.08 -16.04
C ARG A 154 1.34 -0.06 -15.62
N ARG A 155 2.67 0.10 -15.77
CA ARG A 155 3.64 -0.91 -15.34
C ARG A 155 3.65 -1.06 -13.82
N VAL A 156 3.64 0.04 -13.07
CA VAL A 156 3.57 0.02 -11.59
C VAL A 156 2.28 -0.66 -11.12
N ILE A 157 1.13 -0.28 -11.70
CA ILE A 157 -0.16 -0.88 -11.37
C ILE A 157 -0.19 -2.39 -11.71
N ARG A 158 0.48 -2.81 -12.78
CA ARG A 158 0.62 -4.24 -13.10
C ARG A 158 1.50 -4.99 -12.12
N LEU A 159 2.55 -4.36 -11.57
CA LEU A 159 3.37 -4.94 -10.51
C LEU A 159 2.55 -5.14 -9.22
N PHE A 160 1.70 -4.17 -8.85
CA PHE A 160 0.72 -4.38 -7.79
C PHE A 160 -0.23 -5.53 -8.08
N GLY A 161 -0.80 -5.59 -9.29
CA GLY A 161 -1.67 -6.70 -9.68
C GLY A 161 -0.96 -8.06 -9.61
N PHE A 162 0.29 -8.14 -10.07
CA PHE A 162 1.13 -9.34 -9.93
C PHE A 162 1.28 -9.74 -8.46
N MET A 163 1.63 -8.79 -7.58
CA MET A 163 1.75 -9.08 -6.16
C MET A 163 0.41 -9.44 -5.51
N GLY A 164 -0.70 -8.90 -6.02
CA GLY A 164 -2.05 -9.35 -5.66
C GLY A 164 -2.27 -10.82 -5.99
N VAL A 165 -1.88 -11.26 -7.19
CA VAL A 165 -1.93 -12.69 -7.56
C VAL A 165 -1.09 -13.55 -6.62
N VAL A 166 0.17 -13.15 -6.37
CA VAL A 166 1.05 -13.84 -5.42
C VAL A 166 0.40 -13.94 -4.04
N THR A 167 -0.21 -12.85 -3.56
CA THR A 167 -0.85 -12.81 -2.23
C THR A 167 -2.07 -13.71 -2.16
N VAL A 168 -2.87 -13.81 -3.24
CA VAL A 168 -3.99 -14.77 -3.32
C VAL A 168 -3.46 -16.21 -3.31
N ILE A 169 -2.44 -16.51 -4.11
CA ILE A 169 -1.80 -17.85 -4.12
C ILE A 169 -1.26 -18.19 -2.73
N GLY A 170 -0.55 -17.27 -2.08
CA GLY A 170 -0.07 -17.44 -0.71
C GLY A 170 -1.20 -17.64 0.29
N GLY A 171 -2.34 -16.97 0.09
CA GLY A 171 -3.57 -17.19 0.85
C GLY A 171 -4.07 -18.63 0.73
N TYR A 172 -4.12 -19.18 -0.48
CA TYR A 172 -4.48 -20.58 -0.70
C TYR A 172 -3.45 -21.54 -0.10
N LEU A 173 -2.16 -21.28 -0.29
CA LEU A 173 -1.10 -22.10 0.27
C LEU A 173 -1.18 -22.13 1.80
N GLY A 174 -1.39 -20.99 2.46
CA GLY A 174 -1.58 -20.95 3.91
C GLY A 174 -2.88 -21.61 4.38
N SER A 175 -3.95 -21.52 3.60
CA SER A 175 -5.24 -22.14 3.97
C SER A 175 -5.25 -23.66 3.76
N LEU A 176 -4.55 -24.16 2.73
CA LEU A 176 -4.53 -25.58 2.36
C LEU A 176 -3.35 -26.35 2.95
N LEU A 177 -2.24 -25.68 3.24
CA LEU A 177 -1.00 -26.26 3.77
C LEU A 177 -0.56 -25.53 5.06
N PRO A 178 -1.40 -25.49 6.11
CA PRO A 178 -1.17 -24.63 7.27
C PRO A 178 0.02 -25.04 8.15
N SER A 179 0.41 -26.31 8.12
CA SER A 179 1.55 -26.85 8.87
C SER A 179 2.88 -26.68 8.14
N VAL A 180 2.88 -26.24 6.87
CA VAL A 180 4.10 -26.08 6.09
C VAL A 180 4.86 -24.84 6.57
N GLY A 181 6.08 -25.10 7.02
CA GLY A 181 7.06 -24.09 7.37
C GLY A 181 8.45 -24.67 7.34
N PHE A 182 9.45 -23.81 7.16
CA PHE A 182 10.84 -24.22 7.10
C PHE A 182 11.77 -23.09 7.55
N VAL A 183 12.96 -23.50 7.99
CA VAL A 183 14.04 -22.55 8.27
C VAL A 183 14.61 -22.06 6.95
N ALA A 184 14.61 -20.74 6.76
CA ALA A 184 15.09 -20.08 5.56
C ALA A 184 16.52 -20.51 5.20
N PRO A 185 16.83 -20.78 3.92
CA PRO A 185 18.17 -21.20 3.49
C PRO A 185 19.30 -20.26 3.94
N LEU A 186 19.02 -18.96 4.07
CA LEU A 186 20.01 -17.98 4.53
C LEU A 186 20.50 -18.26 5.95
N ASN A 187 19.67 -18.85 6.81
CA ASN A 187 20.03 -19.15 8.20
C ASN A 187 21.27 -20.05 8.29
N TYR A 188 21.44 -20.97 7.34
CA TYR A 188 22.59 -21.88 7.29
C TYR A 188 23.89 -21.20 6.84
N LEU A 189 23.82 -19.99 6.27
CA LEU A 189 24.97 -19.19 5.85
C LEU A 189 25.38 -18.15 6.91
N LEU A 190 24.49 -17.84 7.85
CA LEU A 190 24.75 -16.83 8.88
C LEU A 190 25.63 -17.41 9.99
N PRO A 191 26.60 -16.63 10.52
CA PRO A 191 27.32 -17.01 11.74
C PRO A 191 26.35 -17.28 12.91
N PRO A 192 26.63 -18.25 13.80
CA PRO A 192 25.76 -18.54 14.94
C PRO A 192 25.48 -17.34 15.85
N SER A 193 26.43 -16.40 15.94
CA SER A 193 26.29 -15.14 16.69
C SER A 193 25.20 -14.21 16.15
N ILE A 194 24.84 -14.34 14.87
CA ILE A 194 23.77 -13.58 14.21
C ILE A 194 22.50 -14.43 14.13
N ALA A 195 22.61 -15.70 13.70
CA ALA A 195 21.47 -16.59 13.53
C ALA A 195 20.68 -16.82 14.84
N ASN A 196 21.37 -16.89 15.98
CA ASN A 196 20.75 -17.11 17.29
C ASN A 196 20.15 -15.85 17.93
N GLN A 197 20.27 -14.67 17.29
CA GLN A 197 19.60 -13.48 17.79
C GLN A 197 18.08 -13.64 17.65
N PRO A 198 17.26 -13.40 18.70
CA PRO A 198 15.82 -13.67 18.66
C PRO A 198 15.09 -13.03 17.47
N TYR A 199 15.47 -11.81 17.11
CA TYR A 199 14.93 -11.09 15.96
C TYR A 199 15.31 -11.73 14.61
N VAL A 200 16.54 -12.23 14.48
CA VAL A 200 16.97 -12.89 13.24
C VAL A 200 16.32 -14.26 13.11
N ALA A 201 16.27 -15.02 14.21
CA ALA A 201 15.61 -16.32 14.26
C ALA A 201 14.13 -16.23 13.85
N SER A 202 13.41 -15.16 14.25
CA SER A 202 12.01 -14.97 13.82
C SER A 202 11.86 -14.68 12.32
N LEU A 203 12.80 -13.94 11.71
CA LEU A 203 12.80 -13.70 10.27
C LEU A 203 13.13 -14.96 9.45
N MET A 204 13.91 -15.88 10.03
CA MET A 204 14.32 -17.11 9.36
C MET A 204 13.30 -18.24 9.50
N ASP A 205 12.27 -18.12 10.33
CA ASP A 205 11.17 -19.10 10.43
C ASP A 205 10.07 -18.78 9.40
N VAL A 206 10.16 -19.37 8.22
CA VAL A 206 9.21 -19.13 7.13
C VAL A 206 7.97 -20.00 7.33
N ARG A 207 6.80 -19.37 7.47
CA ARG A 207 5.50 -20.03 7.70
C ARG A 207 4.47 -19.66 6.64
N PHE A 208 3.67 -20.65 6.23
CA PHE A 208 2.60 -20.43 5.26
C PHE A 208 1.33 -19.87 5.92
N ALA A 209 1.10 -20.26 7.18
CA ALA A 209 0.02 -19.78 8.01
C ALA A 209 0.49 -19.53 9.45
N GLN A 210 -0.18 -18.61 10.14
CA GLN A 210 -0.12 -18.49 11.59
C GLN A 210 -1.22 -19.35 12.19
N VAL A 211 -0.82 -20.39 12.89
CA VAL A 211 -1.75 -21.28 13.61
C VAL A 211 -1.90 -20.75 15.02
N GLN A 212 -3.12 -20.32 15.35
CA GLN A 212 -3.45 -19.72 16.65
C GLN A 212 -4.86 -20.15 17.05
N GLN A 213 -5.15 -20.20 18.35
CA GLN A 213 -6.52 -20.40 18.81
C GLN A 213 -7.35 -19.13 18.60
N VAL A 214 -8.25 -19.13 17.61
CA VAL A 214 -9.06 -17.95 17.26
C VAL A 214 -10.57 -18.22 17.34
N LEU A 215 -11.01 -19.42 16.97
CA LEU A 215 -12.39 -19.86 17.14
C LEU A 215 -12.55 -20.56 18.49
N ALA A 216 -13.70 -20.33 19.16
CA ALA A 216 -13.99 -20.98 20.43
C ALA A 216 -14.26 -22.47 20.22
N GLY A 217 -13.62 -23.33 21.01
CA GLY A 217 -13.76 -24.79 20.90
C GLY A 217 -12.78 -25.45 19.92
N GLU A 218 -12.08 -24.68 19.08
CA GLU A 218 -10.94 -25.18 18.31
C GLU A 218 -9.65 -24.96 19.09
N SER A 219 -8.69 -25.89 18.99
CA SER A 219 -7.34 -25.72 19.54
C SER A 219 -6.43 -24.93 18.58
N GLU A 220 -6.70 -24.98 17.28
CA GLU A 220 -5.85 -24.44 16.22
C GLU A 220 -6.68 -23.93 15.04
N SER A 221 -6.71 -22.62 14.83
CA SER A 221 -7.31 -22.01 13.64
C SER A 221 -6.19 -21.49 12.74
N PRO A 222 -5.93 -22.13 11.58
CA PRO A 222 -4.87 -21.73 10.68
C PRO A 222 -5.26 -20.47 9.91
N ARG A 223 -4.36 -19.48 9.91
CA ARG A 223 -4.62 -18.19 9.26
C ARG A 223 -3.52 -17.89 8.24
N PRO A 224 -3.81 -17.77 6.93
CA PRO A 224 -2.79 -17.54 5.92
C PRO A 224 -1.94 -16.31 6.22
N SER A 225 -0.62 -16.44 6.02
CA SER A 225 0.34 -15.35 6.12
C SER A 225 1.19 -15.19 4.86
N ALA A 226 1.44 -16.25 4.10
CA ALA A 226 2.32 -16.20 2.93
C ALA A 226 1.87 -15.18 1.85
N PRO A 227 2.80 -14.44 1.21
CA PRO A 227 4.25 -14.43 1.42
C PRO A 227 4.70 -13.36 2.44
N PHE A 228 3.91 -13.11 3.48
CA PHE A 228 4.20 -12.17 4.56
C PHE A 228 4.45 -12.93 5.86
N GLU A 229 5.05 -12.24 6.84
CA GLU A 229 5.38 -12.81 8.14
C GLU A 229 4.13 -13.06 8.99
N TYR A 230 3.14 -12.15 8.92
CA TYR A 230 1.94 -12.20 9.75
C TYR A 230 0.66 -12.26 8.91
N THR A 231 -0.37 -12.96 9.41
CA THR A 231 -1.73 -12.92 8.81
C THR A 231 -2.28 -11.51 8.73
N ASN A 232 -1.94 -10.67 9.71
CA ASN A 232 -2.34 -9.27 9.75
C ASN A 232 -1.74 -8.51 8.56
N SER A 233 -0.45 -8.70 8.30
CA SER A 233 0.26 -8.14 7.14
C SER A 233 -0.30 -8.70 5.84
N TRP A 234 -0.61 -10.01 5.76
CA TRP A 234 -1.31 -10.58 4.62
C TRP A 234 -2.65 -9.87 4.36
N GLY A 235 -3.44 -9.64 5.42
CA GLY A 235 -4.76 -9.02 5.35
C GLY A 235 -4.74 -7.57 4.83
N GLU A 236 -3.92 -6.70 5.41
CA GLU A 236 -3.84 -5.31 4.91
C GLU A 236 -3.27 -5.25 3.48
N ASN A 237 -2.30 -6.11 3.15
CA ASN A 237 -1.70 -6.13 1.82
C ASN A 237 -2.70 -6.65 0.78
N ILE A 238 -3.46 -7.73 1.04
CA ILE A 238 -4.47 -8.20 0.08
C ILE A 238 -5.55 -7.14 -0.14
N ALA A 239 -5.98 -6.41 0.90
CA ALA A 239 -6.94 -5.31 0.76
C ALA A 239 -6.42 -4.20 -0.19
N ILE A 240 -5.17 -3.77 -0.01
CA ILE A 240 -4.53 -2.75 -0.85
C ILE A 240 -4.27 -3.27 -2.28
N LEU A 241 -3.77 -4.49 -2.40
CA LEU A 241 -3.39 -5.09 -3.68
C LEU A 241 -4.61 -5.42 -4.54
N LEU A 242 -5.74 -5.81 -3.95
CA LEU A 242 -7.00 -6.03 -4.68
C LEU A 242 -7.50 -4.75 -5.34
N ILE A 243 -7.37 -3.58 -4.69
CA ILE A 243 -7.73 -2.29 -5.29
C ILE A 243 -6.94 -2.07 -6.58
N TRP A 244 -5.61 -2.25 -6.52
CA TRP A 244 -4.74 -2.05 -7.67
C TRP A 244 -4.87 -3.14 -8.72
N LEU A 245 -5.17 -4.38 -8.33
CA LEU A 245 -5.49 -5.47 -9.25
C LEU A 245 -6.74 -5.15 -10.05
N ILE A 246 -7.83 -4.72 -9.38
CA ILE A 246 -9.07 -4.30 -10.04
C ILE A 246 -8.80 -3.14 -11.00
N VAL A 247 -8.08 -2.11 -10.56
CA VAL A 247 -7.76 -0.96 -11.43
C VAL A 247 -6.89 -1.37 -12.62
N GLY A 248 -5.85 -2.16 -12.40
CA GLY A 248 -4.86 -2.53 -13.40
C GLY A 248 -5.33 -3.55 -14.42
N TRP A 249 -6.06 -4.55 -13.95
CA TRP A 249 -6.41 -5.74 -14.74
C TRP A 249 -7.86 -5.71 -15.19
N VAL A 250 -8.79 -5.22 -14.36
CA VAL A 250 -10.22 -5.15 -14.71
C VAL A 250 -10.54 -3.85 -15.44
N VAL A 251 -10.23 -2.70 -14.82
CA VAL A 251 -10.62 -1.38 -15.37
C VAL A 251 -9.73 -1.00 -16.56
N LEU A 252 -8.41 -1.07 -16.40
CA LEU A 252 -7.43 -0.63 -17.42
C LEU A 252 -6.88 -1.77 -18.29
N GLY A 253 -7.27 -3.02 -18.01
CA GLY A 253 -6.80 -4.19 -18.75
C GLY A 253 -7.58 -4.46 -20.04
N GLY A 254 -6.97 -5.22 -20.95
CA GLY A 254 -7.66 -5.81 -22.11
C GLY A 254 -8.58 -6.96 -21.71
N PRO A 255 -9.35 -7.55 -22.64
CA PRO A 255 -10.43 -8.49 -22.33
C PRO A 255 -9.96 -9.72 -21.53
N VAL A 256 -8.86 -10.36 -21.93
CA VAL A 256 -8.32 -11.53 -21.23
C VAL A 256 -7.87 -11.17 -19.81
N ARG A 257 -7.15 -10.06 -19.63
CA ARG A 257 -6.69 -9.62 -18.30
C ARG A 257 -7.84 -9.20 -17.40
N ARG A 258 -8.90 -8.65 -17.99
CA ARG A 258 -10.13 -8.32 -17.27
C ARG A 258 -10.78 -9.57 -16.72
N LEU A 259 -10.95 -10.60 -17.55
CA LEU A 259 -11.50 -11.88 -17.12
C LEU A 259 -10.64 -12.51 -16.01
N LEU A 260 -9.32 -12.58 -16.20
CA LEU A 260 -8.40 -13.10 -15.19
C LEU A 260 -8.46 -12.29 -13.89
N GLY A 261 -8.48 -10.96 -13.97
CA GLY A 261 -8.58 -10.09 -12.81
C GLY A 261 -9.86 -10.30 -12.01
N ILE A 262 -10.99 -10.51 -12.69
CA ILE A 262 -12.27 -10.87 -12.04
C ILE A 262 -12.16 -12.25 -11.38
N ALA A 263 -11.67 -13.25 -12.10
CA ALA A 263 -11.51 -14.60 -11.57
C ALA A 263 -10.61 -14.64 -10.32
N ILE A 264 -9.48 -13.91 -10.34
CA ILE A 264 -8.56 -13.82 -9.20
C ILE A 264 -9.21 -13.08 -8.02
N ALA A 265 -9.96 -12.00 -8.27
CA ALA A 265 -10.67 -11.27 -7.22
C ALA A 265 -11.76 -12.16 -6.56
N LEU A 266 -12.46 -12.98 -7.33
CA LEU A 266 -13.40 -13.97 -6.81
C LEU A 266 -12.70 -15.09 -6.04
N ALA A 267 -11.58 -15.60 -6.55
CA ALA A 267 -10.78 -16.61 -5.86
C ALA A 267 -10.23 -16.09 -4.51
N ALA A 268 -9.94 -14.79 -4.39
CA ALA A 268 -9.49 -14.18 -3.14
C ALA A 268 -10.52 -14.28 -2.00
N ILE A 269 -11.81 -14.46 -2.29
CA ILE A 269 -12.88 -14.54 -1.27
C ILE A 269 -12.59 -15.65 -0.26
N PHE A 270 -12.18 -16.84 -0.74
CA PHE A 270 -11.92 -17.99 0.13
C PHE A 270 -10.86 -17.70 1.20
N PRO A 271 -9.59 -17.35 0.86
CA PRO A 271 -8.58 -17.08 1.88
C PRO A 271 -8.90 -15.83 2.71
N ILE A 272 -9.65 -14.85 2.17
CA ILE A 272 -10.07 -13.66 2.93
C ILE A 272 -10.99 -14.04 4.09
N VAL A 273 -12.00 -14.87 3.84
CA VAL A 273 -12.92 -15.32 4.90
C VAL A 273 -12.21 -16.30 5.83
N TYR A 274 -11.43 -17.24 5.28
CA TYR A 274 -10.68 -18.22 6.07
C TYR A 274 -9.61 -17.59 6.97
N SER A 275 -9.10 -16.40 6.64
CA SER A 275 -8.11 -15.69 7.47
C SER A 275 -8.59 -15.25 8.85
N LEU A 276 -9.91 -15.26 9.09
CA LEU A 276 -10.53 -14.82 10.34
C LEU A 276 -10.14 -13.38 10.75
N ASN A 277 -9.74 -12.59 9.76
CA ASN A 277 -9.10 -11.31 9.98
C ASN A 277 -10.12 -10.16 9.95
N ARG A 278 -10.70 -9.86 11.11
CA ARG A 278 -11.76 -8.84 11.27
C ARG A 278 -11.38 -7.47 10.71
N GLY A 279 -10.15 -7.02 10.94
CA GLY A 279 -9.72 -5.72 10.42
C GLY A 279 -9.67 -5.68 8.89
N LEU A 280 -9.22 -6.76 8.23
CA LEU A 280 -9.32 -6.90 6.77
C LEU A 280 -10.78 -6.76 6.30
N TRP A 281 -11.73 -7.46 6.93
CA TRP A 281 -13.13 -7.41 6.53
C TRP A 281 -13.72 -6.00 6.65
N VAL A 282 -13.44 -5.30 7.76
CA VAL A 282 -13.85 -3.89 7.94
C VAL A 282 -13.18 -3.00 6.89
N GLY A 283 -11.89 -3.22 6.59
CA GLY A 283 -11.18 -2.50 5.54
C GLY A 283 -11.80 -2.67 4.15
N LEU A 284 -12.21 -3.89 3.79
CA LEU A 284 -12.94 -4.14 2.54
C LEU A 284 -14.33 -3.47 2.53
N GLY A 285 -15.01 -3.42 3.66
CA GLY A 285 -16.25 -2.66 3.83
C GLY A 285 -16.05 -1.16 3.59
N ILE A 286 -15.03 -0.56 4.22
CA ILE A 286 -14.64 0.85 3.99
C ILE A 286 -14.33 1.08 2.51
N ALA A 287 -13.61 0.15 1.87
CA ALA A 287 -13.31 0.23 0.44
C ALA A 287 -14.56 0.23 -0.43
N ALA A 288 -15.51 -0.67 -0.18
CA ALA A 288 -16.78 -0.73 -0.91
C ALA A 288 -17.59 0.56 -0.73
N VAL A 289 -17.74 1.04 0.50
CA VAL A 289 -18.48 2.28 0.81
C VAL A 289 -17.83 3.50 0.15
N TYR A 290 -16.51 3.62 0.24
CA TYR A 290 -15.80 4.73 -0.38
C TYR A 290 -15.96 4.72 -1.90
N VAL A 291 -15.79 3.58 -2.56
CA VAL A 291 -15.98 3.46 -4.00
C VAL A 291 -17.43 3.77 -4.38
N ALA A 292 -18.41 3.27 -3.62
CA ALA A 292 -19.83 3.55 -3.83
C ALA A 292 -20.12 5.06 -3.78
N ILE A 293 -19.65 5.77 -2.74
CA ILE A 293 -19.77 7.23 -2.62
C ILE A 293 -19.13 7.92 -3.84
N ARG A 294 -17.91 7.51 -4.22
CA ARG A 294 -17.18 8.12 -5.35
C ARG A 294 -17.86 7.85 -6.70
N LEU A 295 -18.58 6.75 -6.86
CA LEU A 295 -19.37 6.44 -8.06
C LEU A 295 -20.70 7.19 -8.08
N ALA A 296 -21.39 7.28 -6.93
CA ALA A 296 -22.63 8.02 -6.75
C ALA A 296 -22.44 9.52 -7.03
N LEU A 297 -21.37 10.12 -6.49
CA LEU A 297 -21.00 11.52 -6.77
C LEU A 297 -20.69 11.79 -8.25
N ARG A 298 -20.55 10.75 -9.08
CA ARG A 298 -20.36 10.87 -10.54
C ARG A 298 -21.60 10.50 -11.35
N GLY A 299 -22.74 10.27 -10.70
CA GLY A 299 -23.98 9.86 -11.35
C GLY A 299 -23.91 8.47 -12.00
N ARG A 300 -22.94 7.62 -11.62
CA ARG A 300 -22.75 6.28 -12.22
C ARG A 300 -23.66 5.23 -11.55
N MET A 301 -24.96 5.47 -11.56
CA MET A 301 -25.95 4.65 -10.83
C MET A 301 -25.98 3.19 -11.30
N VAL A 302 -25.76 2.92 -12.59
CA VAL A 302 -25.66 1.53 -13.11
C VAL A 302 -24.48 0.79 -12.51
N VAL A 303 -23.31 1.44 -12.41
CA VAL A 303 -22.11 0.82 -11.82
C VAL A 303 -22.30 0.63 -10.31
N LEU A 304 -22.99 1.55 -9.65
CA LEU A 304 -23.36 1.43 -8.24
C LEU A 304 -24.31 0.24 -8.00
N GLY A 305 -25.33 0.08 -8.85
CA GLY A 305 -26.23 -1.07 -8.81
C GLY A 305 -25.49 -2.39 -9.03
N GLY A 306 -24.55 -2.43 -9.99
CA GLY A 306 -23.68 -3.59 -10.19
C GLY A 306 -22.77 -3.90 -9.00
N LEU A 307 -22.22 -2.87 -8.34
CA LEU A 307 -21.45 -3.03 -7.10
C LEU A 307 -22.31 -3.58 -5.97
N ALA A 308 -23.51 -3.02 -5.77
CA ALA A 308 -24.45 -3.46 -4.75
C ALA A 308 -24.87 -4.92 -4.98
N LEU A 309 -25.19 -5.28 -6.22
CA LEU A 309 -25.50 -6.66 -6.61
C LEU A 309 -24.32 -7.59 -6.34
N ALA A 310 -23.10 -7.21 -6.74
CA ALA A 310 -21.90 -8.03 -6.50
C ALA A 310 -21.64 -8.25 -5.01
N VAL A 311 -21.72 -7.19 -4.20
CA VAL A 311 -21.58 -7.29 -2.73
C VAL A 311 -22.67 -8.17 -2.14
N GLY A 312 -23.92 -8.01 -2.58
CA GLY A 312 -25.05 -8.85 -2.16
C GLY A 312 -24.84 -10.32 -2.50
N LEU A 313 -24.42 -10.64 -3.73
CA LEU A 313 -24.13 -12.00 -4.16
C LEU A 313 -22.97 -12.63 -3.37
N ILE A 314 -21.92 -11.86 -3.08
CA ILE A 314 -20.81 -12.32 -2.23
C ILE A 314 -21.32 -12.59 -0.81
N GLY A 315 -22.17 -11.72 -0.26
CA GLY A 315 -22.78 -11.92 1.05
C GLY A 315 -23.60 -13.21 1.12
N VAL A 316 -24.44 -13.46 0.11
CA VAL A 316 -25.22 -14.70 0.00
C VAL A 316 -24.29 -15.91 -0.11
N LEU A 317 -23.24 -15.85 -0.93
CA LEU A 317 -22.28 -16.95 -1.10
C LEU A 317 -21.58 -17.30 0.23
N VAL A 318 -21.19 -16.30 1.02
CA VAL A 318 -20.56 -16.53 2.33
C VAL A 318 -21.54 -17.21 3.28
N VAL A 319 -22.76 -16.69 3.42
CA VAL A 319 -23.77 -17.22 4.34
C VAL A 319 -24.24 -18.62 3.91
N ALA A 320 -24.36 -18.89 2.61
CA ALA A 320 -24.82 -20.16 2.07
C ALA A 320 -23.76 -21.28 2.07
N THR A 321 -22.51 -20.98 2.44
CA THR A 321 -21.40 -21.95 2.49
C THR A 321 -20.90 -22.14 3.92
N PRO A 322 -20.07 -23.16 4.22
CA PRO A 322 -19.48 -23.33 5.55
C PRO A 322 -18.70 -22.10 6.06
N LEU A 323 -18.30 -21.20 5.15
CA LEU A 323 -17.69 -19.92 5.46
C LEU A 323 -18.57 -19.01 6.33
N GLY A 324 -19.90 -19.13 6.25
CA GLY A 324 -20.85 -18.36 7.06
C GLY A 324 -20.73 -18.70 8.55
N ARG A 325 -20.61 -19.98 8.89
CA ARG A 325 -20.40 -20.42 10.28
C ARG A 325 -19.09 -19.87 10.85
N THR A 326 -18.01 -19.99 10.08
CA THR A 326 -16.69 -19.46 10.42
C THR A 326 -16.72 -17.93 10.62
N PHE A 327 -17.53 -17.22 9.84
CA PHE A 327 -17.75 -15.78 10.00
C PHE A 327 -18.49 -15.45 11.31
N ASP A 328 -19.59 -16.14 11.58
CA ASP A 328 -20.42 -15.91 12.77
C ASP A 328 -19.68 -16.24 14.07
N GLU A 329 -18.97 -17.37 14.13
CA GLU A 329 -18.17 -17.76 15.29
C GLU A 329 -17.07 -16.74 15.59
N ARG A 330 -16.46 -16.17 14.53
CA ARG A 330 -15.43 -15.14 14.71
C ARG A 330 -15.99 -13.81 15.20
N LEU A 331 -17.22 -13.49 14.80
CA LEU A 331 -17.91 -12.28 15.24
C LEU A 331 -18.25 -12.35 16.73
N GLN A 332 -18.65 -13.53 17.21
CA GLN A 332 -19.05 -13.75 18.60
C GLN A 332 -17.86 -13.90 19.57
N ASN A 333 -16.65 -14.20 19.08
CA ASN A 333 -15.49 -14.51 19.94
C ASN A 333 -14.33 -13.48 19.82
N GLY A 334 -14.24 -12.56 20.80
CA GLY A 334 -13.26 -11.45 20.86
C GLY A 334 -11.91 -11.75 21.54
N HIS A 335 -11.27 -12.90 21.29
CA HIS A 335 -10.09 -13.37 22.06
C HIS A 335 -8.88 -12.40 22.18
N SER A 336 -8.76 -11.38 21.32
CA SER A 336 -7.60 -10.46 21.26
C SER A 336 -7.90 -9.04 21.74
N ASP A 337 -9.13 -8.72 22.12
CA ASP A 337 -9.55 -7.33 22.30
C ASP A 337 -8.96 -6.72 23.58
N ASP A 338 -8.96 -7.46 24.69
CA ASP A 338 -8.36 -7.00 25.97
C ASP A 338 -6.85 -6.80 25.89
N ILE A 339 -6.16 -7.67 25.15
CA ILE A 339 -4.71 -7.55 24.91
C ILE A 339 -4.43 -6.25 24.17
N ARG A 340 -5.19 -5.99 23.10
CA ARG A 340 -5.01 -4.79 22.28
C ARG A 340 -5.35 -3.53 23.05
N ALA A 341 -6.44 -3.54 23.83
CA ALA A 341 -6.80 -2.42 24.69
C ALA A 341 -5.68 -2.07 25.68
N THR A 342 -5.10 -3.08 26.34
CA THR A 342 -3.98 -2.91 27.28
C THR A 342 -2.75 -2.31 26.59
N LEU A 343 -2.37 -2.85 25.44
CA LEU A 343 -1.19 -2.36 24.68
C LEU A 343 -1.40 -0.94 24.13
N SER A 344 -2.59 -0.64 23.61
CA SER A 344 -2.94 0.70 23.12
C SER A 344 -2.97 1.73 24.24
N ALA A 345 -3.58 1.40 25.39
CA ALA A 345 -3.58 2.28 26.55
C ALA A 345 -2.15 2.52 27.07
N GLY A 346 -1.33 1.46 27.15
CA GLY A 346 0.08 1.59 27.53
C GLY A 346 0.88 2.46 26.55
N ALA A 347 0.60 2.37 25.25
CA ALA A 347 1.22 3.24 24.24
C ALA A 347 0.89 4.72 24.44
N VAL A 348 -0.37 5.04 24.76
CA VAL A 348 -0.81 6.40 25.07
C VAL A 348 -0.16 6.91 26.36
N THR A 349 -0.14 6.10 27.43
CA THR A 349 0.49 6.47 28.70
C THR A 349 1.98 6.78 28.52
N ALA A 350 2.71 5.93 27.80
CA ALA A 350 4.11 6.17 27.50
C ALA A 350 4.32 7.42 26.63
N ALA A 351 3.50 7.64 25.60
CA ALA A 351 3.55 8.87 24.82
C ALA A 351 3.26 10.12 25.66
N ASN A 352 2.39 10.05 26.67
CA ASN A 352 2.14 11.19 27.56
C ASN A 352 3.33 11.50 28.48
N HIS A 353 4.16 10.50 28.80
CA HIS A 353 5.40 10.71 29.56
C HIS A 353 6.57 11.21 28.68
N SER A 354 6.63 10.82 27.41
CA SER A 354 7.60 11.32 26.43
C SER A 354 6.90 11.82 25.16
N PRO A 355 6.20 12.97 25.23
CA PRO A 355 5.30 13.41 24.16
C PRO A 355 6.01 13.89 22.90
N VAL A 356 7.26 14.32 23.02
CA VAL A 356 8.01 14.90 21.90
C VAL A 356 8.72 13.80 21.12
N LEU A 357 9.67 13.08 21.71
CA LEU A 357 10.54 12.12 20.99
C LEU A 357 10.18 10.64 21.22
N GLY A 358 9.26 10.32 22.13
CA GLY A 358 8.96 8.93 22.49
C GLY A 358 10.17 8.22 23.11
N TYR A 359 10.29 6.93 22.84
CA TYR A 359 11.33 6.04 23.36
C TYR A 359 12.18 5.39 22.24
N GLY A 360 12.02 5.77 20.98
CA GLY A 360 12.83 5.26 19.86
C GLY A 360 12.50 3.86 19.36
N GLY A 361 11.61 3.12 20.04
CA GLY A 361 11.13 1.82 19.56
C GLY A 361 10.22 1.14 20.58
N ASN A 362 9.69 -0.04 20.22
CA ASN A 362 8.82 -0.83 21.09
C ASN A 362 9.43 -1.10 22.47
N ARG A 363 8.57 -1.36 23.46
CA ARG A 363 8.98 -1.65 24.84
C ARG A 363 8.23 -2.82 25.43
N ALA A 364 8.95 -3.76 26.05
CA ALA A 364 8.36 -4.91 26.72
C ALA A 364 7.68 -4.48 28.02
N LEU A 365 6.37 -4.71 28.14
CA LEU A 365 5.61 -4.53 29.37
C LEU A 365 6.17 -5.38 30.51
N ILE A 366 5.98 -4.94 31.74
CA ILE A 366 6.15 -5.81 32.92
C ILE A 366 4.92 -6.72 32.98
N GLY A 367 5.11 -8.01 32.73
CA GLY A 367 3.99 -8.96 32.66
C GLY A 367 3.10 -8.74 31.43
N SER A 368 1.82 -9.03 31.58
CA SER A 368 0.81 -8.91 30.53
C SER A 368 -0.57 -8.60 31.11
N ASN A 369 -1.55 -8.41 30.22
CA ASN A 369 -2.96 -8.28 30.59
C ASN A 369 -3.55 -9.53 31.30
N ARG A 370 -2.83 -10.66 31.33
CA ARG A 370 -3.30 -11.92 31.93
C ARG A 370 -2.38 -12.48 33.01
N SER A 371 -1.23 -11.86 33.26
CA SER A 371 -0.25 -12.40 34.21
C SER A 371 0.76 -11.34 34.64
N ILE A 372 1.16 -11.37 35.91
CA ILE A 372 2.27 -10.58 36.46
C ILE A 372 3.64 -11.22 36.19
N ALA A 373 3.69 -12.43 35.65
CA ALA A 373 4.93 -13.16 35.38
C ALA A 373 5.72 -12.53 34.22
N ILE A 374 7.04 -12.48 34.40
CA ILE A 374 7.99 -11.99 33.40
C ILE A 374 8.57 -13.20 32.66
N GLY A 375 8.36 -13.28 31.36
CA GLY A 375 8.79 -14.41 30.52
C GLY A 375 7.76 -15.53 30.35
N LYS A 376 7.93 -16.32 29.29
CA LYS A 376 7.14 -17.54 29.03
C LYS A 376 7.76 -18.70 29.80
N SER A 377 6.92 -19.62 30.27
CA SER A 377 7.33 -20.92 30.81
C SER A 377 6.56 -22.04 30.11
N ASP A 378 6.98 -23.29 30.31
CA ASP A 378 6.27 -24.45 29.78
C ASP A 378 4.84 -24.55 30.35
N ASP A 379 4.66 -24.21 31.63
CA ASP A 379 3.36 -24.19 32.32
C ASP A 379 2.46 -23.01 31.89
N CYS A 380 3.03 -21.94 31.34
CA CYS A 380 2.26 -20.80 30.86
C CYS A 380 2.87 -20.15 29.62
N LYS A 381 2.61 -20.76 28.46
CA LYS A 381 3.06 -20.27 27.14
C LYS A 381 2.48 -18.90 26.76
N GLN A 382 1.36 -18.51 27.38
CA GLN A 382 0.73 -17.18 27.20
C GLN A 382 1.18 -16.14 28.24
N CYS A 383 1.95 -16.55 29.26
CA CYS A 383 2.54 -15.64 30.23
C CYS A 383 3.76 -14.92 29.65
N GLY A 384 4.16 -13.83 30.30
CA GLY A 384 5.31 -13.06 29.92
C GLY A 384 4.98 -11.77 29.19
N ASN A 385 6.05 -11.09 28.78
CA ASN A 385 5.98 -9.70 28.37
C ASN A 385 5.43 -9.56 26.95
N ARG A 386 4.54 -8.58 26.77
CA ARG A 386 4.10 -8.14 25.44
C ARG A 386 4.73 -6.79 25.12
N GLU A 387 4.93 -6.50 23.85
CA GLU A 387 5.55 -5.25 23.42
C GLU A 387 4.52 -4.13 23.20
N LEU A 388 4.67 -3.02 23.92
CA LEU A 388 4.01 -1.76 23.58
C LEU A 388 4.44 -1.32 22.18
N GLY A 389 3.46 -0.93 21.37
CA GLY A 389 3.66 -0.57 19.97
C GLY A 389 3.52 -1.72 18.96
N SER A 390 3.43 -2.98 19.42
CA SER A 390 3.33 -4.14 18.51
C SER A 390 1.96 -4.34 17.85
N ASN A 391 0.91 -3.67 18.34
CA ASN A 391 -0.48 -3.93 17.95
C ASN A 391 -1.04 -2.93 16.92
N GLY A 392 -0.21 -2.10 16.32
CA GLY A 392 -0.62 -1.14 15.29
C GLY A 392 0.42 -0.05 15.04
N GLN A 393 0.48 0.45 13.80
CA GLN A 393 1.39 1.51 13.38
C GLN A 393 1.23 2.80 14.19
N LEU A 394 0.00 3.18 14.57
CA LEU A 394 -0.20 4.37 15.41
C LEU A 394 0.47 4.19 16.78
N TRP A 395 0.26 3.04 17.40
CA TRP A 395 0.79 2.73 18.73
C TRP A 395 2.31 2.62 18.70
N ALA A 396 2.87 2.03 17.64
CA ALA A 396 4.30 2.01 17.35
C ALA A 396 4.89 3.43 17.28
N LEU A 397 4.22 4.35 16.55
CA LEU A 397 4.67 5.74 16.43
C LEU A 397 4.55 6.52 17.75
N LEU A 398 3.49 6.29 18.52
CA LEU A 398 3.32 6.92 19.83
C LEU A 398 4.42 6.51 20.81
N ILE A 399 4.73 5.22 20.87
CA ILE A 399 5.84 4.70 21.68
C ILE A 399 7.19 5.17 21.14
N GLY A 400 7.42 5.04 19.84
CA GLY A 400 8.73 5.25 19.24
C GLY A 400 9.10 6.72 19.05
N GLN A 401 8.14 7.56 18.65
CA GLN A 401 8.39 8.93 18.20
C GLN A 401 7.45 9.95 18.89
N GLY A 402 6.69 9.55 19.90
CA GLY A 402 5.78 10.42 20.63
C GLY A 402 4.62 10.92 19.77
N TRP A 403 3.91 11.93 20.29
CA TRP A 403 2.81 12.57 19.59
C TRP A 403 3.28 13.29 18.32
N VAL A 404 4.47 13.90 18.34
CA VAL A 404 4.98 14.65 17.18
C VAL A 404 5.23 13.72 15.98
N GLY A 405 5.87 12.57 16.18
CA GLY A 405 6.06 11.59 15.11
C GLY A 405 4.74 11.01 14.60
N ALA A 406 3.83 10.66 15.50
CA ALA A 406 2.50 10.17 15.13
C ALA A 406 1.70 11.20 14.30
N LEU A 407 1.75 12.48 14.69
CA LEU A 407 1.13 13.59 13.96
C LEU A 407 1.80 13.84 12.62
N ALA A 408 3.12 13.74 12.51
CA ALA A 408 3.82 13.89 11.23
C ALA A 408 3.45 12.78 10.23
N TYR A 409 3.43 11.52 10.68
CA TYR A 409 3.01 10.39 9.84
C TYR A 409 1.57 10.55 9.35
N ASN A 410 0.64 10.79 10.28
CA ASN A 410 -0.78 10.95 9.96
C ASN A 410 -1.03 12.21 9.13
N GLY A 411 -0.37 13.32 9.47
CA GLY A 411 -0.46 14.59 8.78
C GLY A 411 -0.04 14.49 7.31
N PHE A 412 1.01 13.72 7.01
CA PHE A 412 1.42 13.48 5.62
C PHE A 412 0.34 12.76 4.81
N PHE A 413 -0.22 11.67 5.34
CA PHE A 413 -1.27 10.91 4.65
C PHE A 413 -2.59 11.68 4.54
N LEU A 414 -3.01 12.39 5.60
CA LEU A 414 -4.18 13.26 5.59
C LEU A 414 -4.02 14.41 4.58
N TYR A 415 -2.83 15.01 4.52
CA TYR A 415 -2.52 16.03 3.51
C TYR A 415 -2.62 15.47 2.10
N CYS A 416 -2.07 14.27 1.84
CA CYS A 416 -2.20 13.62 0.54
C CYS A 416 -3.68 13.36 0.19
N LEU A 417 -4.46 12.84 1.13
CA LEU A 417 -5.89 12.59 0.94
C LEU A 417 -6.64 13.88 0.57
N TRP A 418 -6.39 14.95 1.32
CA TRP A 418 -6.95 16.27 1.02
C TRP A 418 -6.51 16.77 -0.36
N ARG A 419 -5.21 16.71 -0.66
CA ARG A 419 -4.63 17.22 -1.90
C ARG A 419 -5.18 16.54 -3.15
N TYR A 420 -5.47 15.23 -3.08
CA TYR A 420 -5.94 14.43 -4.21
C TYR A 420 -7.44 14.11 -4.17
N ARG A 421 -8.21 14.66 -3.22
CA ARG A 421 -9.67 14.40 -3.08
C ARG A 421 -10.49 14.63 -4.35
N ARG A 422 -10.07 15.59 -5.19
CA ARG A 422 -10.72 15.94 -6.46
C ARG A 422 -10.25 15.11 -7.66
N ASP A 423 -9.39 14.12 -7.44
CA ASP A 423 -8.97 13.20 -8.49
C ASP A 423 -9.95 12.05 -8.66
N HIS A 424 -10.85 12.17 -9.64
CA HIS A 424 -11.85 11.16 -9.96
C HIS A 424 -11.39 10.15 -11.03
N SER A 425 -10.12 10.16 -11.44
CA SER A 425 -9.60 9.08 -12.27
C SER A 425 -9.55 7.76 -11.49
N ALA A 426 -9.44 6.62 -12.18
CA ALA A 426 -9.32 5.32 -11.52
C ALA A 426 -8.10 5.28 -10.57
N ILE A 427 -6.98 5.88 -10.98
CA ILE A 427 -5.76 6.00 -10.16
C ILE A 427 -5.99 6.92 -8.96
N GLY A 428 -6.71 8.03 -9.15
CA GLY A 428 -7.09 8.96 -8.08
C GLY A 428 -7.92 8.29 -6.99
N ILE A 429 -8.97 7.58 -7.38
CA ILE A 429 -9.86 6.85 -6.46
C ILE A 429 -9.07 5.74 -5.75
N ALA A 430 -8.31 4.93 -6.50
CA ALA A 430 -7.52 3.84 -5.94
C ALA A 430 -6.46 4.31 -4.94
N GLY A 431 -5.64 5.30 -5.32
CA GLY A 431 -4.58 5.81 -4.45
C GLY A 431 -5.11 6.49 -3.21
N THR A 432 -6.20 7.27 -3.31
CA THR A 432 -6.83 7.88 -2.13
C THR A 432 -7.48 6.84 -1.22
N LEU A 433 -8.06 5.78 -1.79
CA LEU A 433 -8.58 4.66 -1.02
C LEU A 433 -7.46 3.92 -0.27
N VAL A 434 -6.31 3.67 -0.90
CA VAL A 434 -5.16 3.09 -0.20
C VAL A 434 -4.74 3.94 0.99
N ILE A 435 -4.71 5.26 0.85
CA ILE A 435 -4.39 6.17 1.97
C ILE A 435 -5.44 6.06 3.10
N ILE A 436 -6.74 5.98 2.76
CA ILE A 436 -7.80 5.77 3.75
C ILE A 436 -7.59 4.45 4.49
N LEU A 437 -7.28 3.37 3.77
CA LEU A 437 -7.01 2.07 4.38
C LEU A 437 -5.76 2.10 5.27
N MET A 438 -4.70 2.82 4.88
CA MET A 438 -3.52 3.00 5.73
C MET A 438 -3.86 3.71 7.04
N LEU A 439 -4.69 4.75 6.97
CA LEU A 439 -5.15 5.49 8.14
C LEU A 439 -6.09 4.67 9.04
N PHE A 440 -6.77 3.66 8.49
CA PHE A 440 -7.59 2.74 9.25
C PHE A 440 -6.77 1.58 9.84
N PHE A 441 -5.97 0.90 9.04
CA PHE A 441 -5.21 -0.28 9.47
C PHE A 441 -4.17 0.04 10.54
N GLN A 442 -3.66 1.27 10.63
CA GLN A 442 -2.69 1.66 11.64
C GLN A 442 -3.13 1.41 13.10
N PHE A 443 -4.44 1.32 13.36
CA PHE A 443 -4.97 1.04 14.70
C PHE A 443 -4.84 -0.43 15.09
N THR A 444 -4.68 -1.32 14.12
CA THR A 444 -4.68 -2.78 14.34
C THR A 444 -3.42 -3.48 13.83
N TYR A 445 -2.75 -2.92 12.84
CA TYR A 445 -1.62 -3.52 12.12
C TYR A 445 -0.45 -2.54 12.00
N GLY A 446 0.77 -3.08 12.07
CA GLY A 446 1.98 -2.32 11.74
C GLY A 446 2.08 -2.19 10.22
N ALA A 447 2.43 -1.02 9.73
CA ALA A 447 2.42 -0.74 8.29
C ALA A 447 3.82 -0.86 7.66
N LEU A 448 4.88 -0.96 8.45
CA LEU A 448 6.26 -1.07 7.97
C LEU A 448 6.43 -2.22 6.97
N GLU A 449 7.47 -2.13 6.14
CA GLU A 449 7.77 -3.05 5.03
C GLU A 449 6.86 -2.86 3.79
N ALA A 450 6.21 -3.93 3.33
CA ALA A 450 5.47 -3.99 2.07
C ALA A 450 4.27 -3.04 2.05
N THR A 451 3.51 -2.99 3.14
CA THR A 451 2.28 -2.19 3.22
C THR A 451 2.59 -0.70 3.04
N LEU A 452 3.58 -0.16 3.77
CA LEU A 452 4.05 1.22 3.63
C LEU A 452 4.71 1.46 2.27
N ALA A 453 5.43 0.48 1.71
CA ALA A 453 5.95 0.58 0.34
C ALA A 453 4.80 0.81 -0.65
N TYR A 454 3.72 0.03 -0.54
CA TYR A 454 2.57 0.13 -1.42
C TYR A 454 1.83 1.46 -1.25
N ALA A 455 1.72 1.96 -0.01
CA ALA A 455 1.15 3.27 0.27
C ALA A 455 1.97 4.42 -0.34
N LEU A 456 3.29 4.43 -0.14
CA LEU A 456 4.14 5.50 -0.65
C LEU A 456 4.28 5.44 -2.18
N ILE A 457 4.32 4.24 -2.78
CA ILE A 457 4.22 4.08 -4.23
C ILE A 457 2.86 4.60 -4.74
N SER A 458 1.77 4.39 -3.99
CA SER A 458 0.45 4.94 -4.32
C SER A 458 0.43 6.47 -4.26
N VAL A 459 1.11 7.09 -3.28
CA VAL A 459 1.31 8.55 -3.22
C VAL A 459 2.09 9.04 -4.45
N ALA A 460 3.16 8.34 -4.85
CA ALA A 460 3.91 8.67 -6.06
C ALA A 460 3.04 8.55 -7.33
N LEU A 461 2.17 7.54 -7.42
CA LEU A 461 1.21 7.41 -8.53
C LEU A 461 0.19 8.54 -8.56
N LEU A 462 -0.35 8.95 -7.40
CA LEU A 462 -1.26 10.10 -7.31
C LEU A 462 -0.57 11.39 -7.78
N ALA A 463 0.65 11.65 -7.31
CA ALA A 463 1.42 12.82 -7.72
C ALA A 463 1.72 12.82 -9.23
N ARG A 464 2.10 11.67 -9.79
CA ARG A 464 2.32 11.52 -11.24
C ARG A 464 1.04 11.70 -12.05
N ASN A 465 -0.07 11.16 -11.56
CA ASN A 465 -1.36 11.29 -12.22
C ASN A 465 -1.87 12.74 -12.20
N ASP A 466 -1.71 13.45 -11.08
CA ASP A 466 -2.04 14.87 -10.97
C ASP A 466 -1.23 15.72 -11.94
N ARG A 467 0.10 15.51 -12.04
CA ARG A 467 0.96 16.19 -13.03
C ARG A 467 0.50 15.94 -14.46
N ARG A 468 0.21 14.68 -14.80
CA ARG A 468 -0.29 14.31 -16.13
C ARG A 468 -1.63 14.99 -16.43
N ARG A 469 -2.55 15.01 -15.46
CA ARG A 469 -3.87 15.63 -15.63
C ARG A 469 -3.77 17.15 -15.78
N ARG A 470 -2.88 17.81 -15.03
CA ARG A 470 -2.59 19.25 -15.19
C ARG A 470 -2.00 19.56 -16.57
N ALA A 471 -1.05 18.75 -17.04
CA ALA A 471 -0.46 18.93 -18.36
C ALA A 471 -1.46 18.71 -19.52
N LEU A 472 -2.51 17.91 -19.30
CA LEU A 472 -3.59 17.68 -20.25
C LEU A 472 -4.78 18.63 -20.08
N ALA A 473 -4.80 19.45 -19.03
CA ALA A 473 -5.89 20.38 -18.78
C ALA A 473 -5.86 21.51 -19.83
N PRO A 474 -7.01 21.96 -20.36
CA PRO A 474 -7.06 23.11 -21.25
C PRO A 474 -6.46 24.34 -20.56
N THR A 475 -5.65 25.12 -21.28
CA THR A 475 -5.09 26.35 -20.74
C THR A 475 -6.23 27.29 -20.32
N PRO A 476 -6.31 27.70 -19.04
CA PRO A 476 -7.37 28.59 -18.61
C PRO A 476 -7.27 29.94 -19.36
N PRO A 477 -8.41 30.60 -19.64
CA PRO A 477 -8.42 31.86 -20.38
C PRO A 477 -7.55 32.90 -19.67
N LYS A 478 -6.73 33.65 -20.43
CA LYS A 478 -5.73 34.59 -19.91
C LYS A 478 -6.31 35.65 -18.96
N GLY A 479 -7.59 36.01 -19.12
CA GLY A 479 -8.29 37.00 -18.29
C GLY A 479 -8.86 36.47 -16.97
N THR A 480 -8.71 35.18 -16.68
CA THR A 480 -9.21 34.59 -15.43
C THR A 480 -8.13 34.52 -14.36
N ILE A 481 -8.53 34.50 -13.08
CA ILE A 481 -7.64 34.21 -11.95
C ILE A 481 -6.90 32.88 -12.16
N ALA A 482 -7.55 31.89 -12.78
CA ALA A 482 -6.93 30.63 -13.16
C ALA A 482 -5.83 30.79 -14.22
N GLY A 483 -6.04 31.68 -15.20
CA GLY A 483 -5.03 32.08 -16.18
C GLY A 483 -3.82 32.77 -15.57
N LEU A 484 -4.04 33.67 -14.61
CA LEU A 484 -2.97 34.34 -13.86
C LEU A 484 -2.17 33.31 -13.02
N ARG A 485 -2.85 32.43 -12.28
CA ARG A 485 -2.21 31.37 -11.48
C ARG A 485 -1.39 30.43 -12.35
N ALA A 486 -1.91 29.98 -13.49
CA ALA A 486 -1.18 29.08 -14.40
C ALA A 486 0.11 29.72 -14.94
N ARG A 487 0.11 31.04 -15.18
CA ARG A 487 1.31 31.77 -15.63
C ARG A 487 2.34 31.92 -14.51
N LEU A 488 1.90 32.15 -13.27
CA LEU A 488 2.78 32.20 -12.10
C LEU A 488 3.41 30.83 -11.81
N GLU A 489 2.62 29.75 -11.88
CA GLU A 489 3.13 28.38 -11.72
C GLU A 489 4.15 28.04 -12.82
N ALA A 490 3.86 28.38 -14.09
CA ALA A 490 4.80 28.14 -15.20
C ALA A 490 6.08 28.99 -15.14
N ALA A 491 6.06 30.12 -14.43
CA ALA A 491 7.23 30.97 -14.21
C ALA A 491 8.14 30.47 -13.08
N GLY A 492 7.58 29.76 -12.08
CA GLY A 492 8.34 29.16 -10.97
C GLY A 492 8.97 27.79 -11.26
N ASP A 493 8.61 27.16 -12.38
CA ASP A 493 9.18 25.90 -12.87
C ASP A 493 10.38 26.12 -13.85
N ARG A 494 10.82 27.37 -14.06
CA ARG A 494 12.07 27.72 -14.76
C ARG A 494 13.17 27.99 -13.75
#